data_AF-A0A0P7WC87-F1
#
_entry.id   AF-A0A0P7WC87-F1
#
_cell.length_a   1.000
_cell.length_b   1.000
_cell.length_c   1.000
_cell.angle_alpha   90.00
_cell.angle_beta   90.00
_cell.angle_gamma   90.00
#
_symmetry.space_group_name_H-M   'P 1'
#
loop_
_entity.id
_entity.type
_entity.pdbx_description
1 polymer ?
#
loop_
_entity_poly.entity_id
_entity_poly.type
_entity_poly.pdbx_seq_one_letter_code
_entity_poly.pdbx_strand_id
1 'polypeptide(L)'
;TAIMGRMHAPGKGLSQSALPYRRSVPTWLKLTSDDVKEQIFKLAKKGLTPSQIGVILRDSHGVAQVRFVTGNKILRILKSKGLAPDLPEDLYHLIKKAVAVRKHLERNRKDKDAKFRLILVESRIHRLARYYKTKRVLPPNWKYPQAVTPPLLPSPVMMQQLPPLESEAANGGSPCGTESRWQKNSSGRTTGCQNKVTDDCADVTIRHLR
;
A
#
# COMPACT_ATOMS: atom_id res chain seq x y z
N THR A 1 0.17 -4.40 41.17
CA THR A 1 0.87 -4.97 39.99
C THR A 1 1.41 -3.82 39.15
N ALA A 2 2.74 -3.70 39.02
CA ALA A 2 3.33 -2.62 38.25
C ALA A 2 2.89 -2.72 36.78
N ILE A 3 2.01 -1.81 36.36
CA ILE A 3 1.60 -1.68 34.96
C ILE A 3 2.88 -1.37 34.19
N MET A 4 3.35 -2.31 33.36
CA MET A 4 4.52 -2.08 32.51
C MET A 4 4.28 -0.81 31.68
N GLY A 5 5.05 0.24 31.97
CA GLY A 5 4.96 1.53 31.27
C GLY A 5 5.46 1.45 29.83
N ARG A 6 5.57 2.59 29.15
CA ARG A 6 6.13 2.63 27.81
C ARG A 6 7.58 2.13 27.81
N MET A 7 7.92 1.29 26.84
CA MET A 7 9.21 0.60 26.78
C MET A 7 10.45 1.48 26.96
N HIS A 8 10.50 2.65 26.31
CA HIS A 8 11.62 3.60 26.39
C HIS A 8 11.15 5.02 26.78
N ALA A 9 10.00 5.13 27.47
CA ALA A 9 9.49 6.42 27.92
C ALA A 9 8.85 6.28 29.31
N PRO A 10 8.99 7.27 30.21
CA PRO A 10 8.47 7.20 31.57
C PRO A 10 6.94 7.34 31.66
N GLY A 11 6.24 7.57 30.54
CA GLY A 11 4.80 7.76 30.50
C GLY A 11 4.00 6.48 30.82
N LYS A 12 2.90 6.65 31.55
CA LYS A 12 1.98 5.58 32.01
C LYS A 12 0.58 5.65 31.38
N GLY A 13 0.42 6.32 30.22
CA GLY A 13 -0.89 6.49 29.58
C GLY A 13 -1.53 5.18 29.13
N LEU A 14 -2.84 5.02 29.39
CA LEU A 14 -3.66 3.86 29.03
C LEU A 14 -4.65 4.26 27.93
N SER A 15 -4.29 4.03 26.67
CA SER A 15 -5.17 4.28 25.52
C SER A 15 -5.00 3.16 24.51
N GLN A 16 -5.99 2.28 24.43
CA GLN A 16 -6.00 1.10 23.56
C GLN A 16 -7.43 0.83 23.09
N SER A 17 -7.57 0.11 21.97
CA SER A 17 -8.87 -0.33 21.50
C SER A 17 -9.45 -1.41 22.41
N ALA A 18 -10.71 -1.24 22.82
CA ALA A 18 -11.47 -2.26 23.53
C ALA A 18 -12.32 -3.03 22.52
N LEU A 19 -12.01 -4.31 22.32
CA LEU A 19 -12.80 -5.16 21.42
C LEU A 19 -14.16 -5.48 22.05
N PRO A 20 -15.24 -5.51 21.25
CA PRO A 20 -16.54 -5.93 21.76
C PRO A 20 -16.50 -7.40 22.19
N TYR A 21 -17.29 -7.74 23.21
CA TYR A 21 -17.38 -9.11 23.72
C TYR A 21 -17.96 -10.08 22.66
N ARG A 22 -19.02 -9.66 21.98
CA ARG A 22 -19.66 -10.45 20.91
C ARG A 22 -18.74 -10.54 19.70
N ARG A 23 -18.49 -11.77 19.24
CA ARG A 23 -17.59 -12.08 18.11
C ARG A 23 -18.34 -12.50 16.84
N SER A 24 -19.67 -12.57 16.89
CA SER A 24 -20.52 -12.86 15.75
C SER A 24 -20.55 -11.67 14.79
N VAL A 25 -20.66 -11.95 13.50
CA VAL A 25 -20.84 -10.92 12.47
C VAL A 25 -22.22 -10.27 12.67
N PRO A 26 -22.32 -8.93 12.61
CA PRO A 26 -23.62 -8.26 12.72
C PRO A 26 -24.50 -8.54 11.50
N THR A 27 -25.82 -8.62 11.71
CA THR A 27 -26.82 -9.00 10.69
C THR A 27 -26.99 -8.00 9.55
N TRP A 28 -26.63 -6.73 9.78
CA TRP A 28 -26.64 -5.67 8.79
C TRP A 28 -25.45 -5.73 7.84
N LEU A 29 -24.38 -6.44 8.18
CA LEU A 29 -23.23 -6.60 7.29
C LEU A 29 -23.55 -7.67 6.25
N LYS A 30 -23.82 -7.24 5.01
CA LYS A 30 -24.15 -8.13 3.89
C LYS A 30 -22.92 -8.63 3.11
N LEU A 31 -21.72 -8.20 3.52
CA LEU A 31 -20.47 -8.62 2.87
C LEU A 31 -20.16 -10.08 3.19
N THR A 32 -19.89 -10.87 2.17
CA THR A 32 -19.44 -12.25 2.34
C THR A 32 -17.96 -12.29 2.71
N SER A 33 -17.48 -13.45 3.16
CA SER A 33 -16.07 -13.64 3.47
C SER A 33 -15.16 -13.46 2.25
N ASP A 34 -15.65 -13.75 1.06
CA ASP A 34 -14.85 -13.72 -0.17
C ASP A 34 -14.74 -12.30 -0.71
N ASP A 35 -15.82 -11.51 -0.66
CA ASP A 35 -15.78 -10.08 -1.01
C ASP A 35 -14.74 -9.33 -0.17
N VAL A 36 -14.67 -9.63 1.13
CA VAL A 36 -13.68 -9.02 2.04
C VAL A 36 -12.26 -9.41 1.66
N LYS A 37 -12.02 -10.66 1.26
CA LYS A 37 -10.69 -11.09 0.77
C LYS A 37 -10.32 -10.36 -0.51
N GLU A 38 -11.26 -10.22 -1.45
CA GLU A 38 -11.04 -9.50 -2.71
C GLU A 38 -10.67 -8.03 -2.48
N GLN A 39 -11.37 -7.35 -1.58
CA GLN A 39 -11.05 -5.98 -1.17
C GLN A 39 -9.65 -5.90 -0.54
N ILE A 40 -9.29 -6.84 0.34
CA ILE A 40 -7.93 -6.92 0.92
C ILE A 40 -6.88 -7.06 -0.19
N PHE A 41 -7.11 -7.91 -1.19
CA PHE A 41 -6.17 -8.09 -2.29
C PHE A 41 -6.06 -6.85 -3.18
N LYS A 42 -7.18 -6.17 -3.46
CA LYS A 42 -7.19 -4.91 -4.21
C LYS A 42 -6.39 -3.82 -3.51
N LEU A 43 -6.54 -3.70 -2.19
CA LEU A 43 -5.81 -2.72 -1.39
C LEU A 43 -4.33 -3.09 -1.23
N ALA A 44 -4.00 -4.38 -1.11
CA ALA A 44 -2.63 -4.85 -1.05
C ALA A 44 -1.87 -4.62 -2.37
N LYS A 45 -2.53 -4.80 -3.53
CA LYS A 45 -1.96 -4.48 -4.84
C LYS A 45 -1.66 -2.98 -5.02
N LYS A 46 -2.36 -2.10 -4.29
CA LYS A 46 -2.04 -0.67 -4.23
C LYS A 46 -0.82 -0.35 -3.34
N GLY A 47 -0.23 -1.36 -2.69
CA GLY A 47 0.92 -1.18 -1.80
C GLY A 47 0.57 -0.73 -0.38
N LEU A 48 -0.69 -0.87 0.04
CA LEU A 48 -1.11 -0.48 1.40
C LEU A 48 -0.67 -1.51 2.44
N THR A 49 -0.29 -1.01 3.61
CA THR A 49 0.10 -1.87 4.74
C THR A 49 -1.11 -2.57 5.35
N PRO A 50 -0.95 -3.77 5.94
CA PRO A 50 -2.07 -4.51 6.54
C PRO A 50 -2.76 -3.73 7.67
N SER A 51 -2.03 -2.88 8.40
CA SER A 51 -2.61 -1.98 9.40
C SER A 51 -3.53 -0.94 8.77
N GLN A 52 -3.11 -0.30 7.68
CA GLN A 52 -3.93 0.66 6.94
C GLN A 52 -5.14 -0.01 6.26
N ILE A 53 -4.95 -1.21 5.70
CA ILE A 53 -6.05 -2.00 5.11
C ILE A 53 -7.15 -2.23 6.14
N GLY A 54 -6.79 -2.62 7.37
CA GLY A 54 -7.77 -2.82 8.44
C GLY A 54 -8.54 -1.56 8.83
N VAL A 55 -7.91 -0.38 8.75
CA VAL A 55 -8.56 0.91 9.00
C VAL A 55 -9.55 1.25 7.88
N ILE A 56 -9.15 1.12 6.62
CA ILE A 56 -10.01 1.39 5.46
C ILE A 56 -11.23 0.46 5.43
N LEU A 57 -11.05 -0.82 5.77
CA LEU A 57 -12.16 -1.77 5.85
C LEU A 57 -13.14 -1.41 6.97
N ARG A 58 -12.65 -0.84 8.07
CA ARG A 58 -13.49 -0.38 9.18
C ARG A 58 -14.27 0.88 8.79
N ASP A 59 -13.57 1.88 8.28
CA ASP A 59 -14.11 3.23 8.13
C ASP A 59 -14.98 3.35 6.87
N SER A 60 -14.61 2.68 5.77
CA SER A 60 -15.35 2.79 4.51
C SER A 60 -16.34 1.65 4.27
N HIS A 61 -16.02 0.43 4.70
CA HIS A 61 -16.83 -0.77 4.41
C HIS A 61 -17.62 -1.29 5.62
N GLY A 62 -17.45 -0.68 6.80
CA GLY A 62 -18.15 -1.08 8.02
C GLY A 62 -17.68 -2.42 8.62
N VAL A 63 -16.56 -2.98 8.14
CA VAL A 63 -16.01 -4.25 8.65
C VAL A 63 -15.19 -3.96 9.91
N ALA A 64 -15.83 -4.09 11.07
CA ALA A 64 -15.17 -3.80 12.35
C ALA A 64 -13.92 -4.67 12.59
N GLN A 65 -14.03 -5.98 12.32
CA GLN A 65 -12.97 -6.97 12.53
C GLN A 65 -12.95 -8.01 11.42
N VAL A 66 -11.91 -7.98 10.58
CA VAL A 66 -11.71 -8.95 9.49
C VAL A 66 -11.67 -10.40 10.00
N ARG A 67 -11.10 -10.63 11.20
CA ARG A 67 -11.01 -11.97 11.78
C ARG A 67 -12.38 -12.62 12.00
N PHE A 68 -13.42 -11.84 12.31
CA PHE A 68 -14.75 -12.40 12.60
C PHE A 68 -15.52 -12.73 11.33
N VAL A 69 -15.29 -12.00 10.25
CA VAL A 69 -15.94 -12.27 8.96
C VAL A 69 -15.23 -13.41 8.23
N THR A 70 -13.91 -13.37 8.14
CA THR A 70 -13.12 -14.28 7.30
C THR A 70 -12.50 -15.45 8.06
N GLY A 71 -12.57 -15.47 9.40
CA GLY A 71 -11.92 -16.46 10.28
C GLY A 71 -10.40 -16.29 10.44
N ASN A 72 -9.73 -15.63 9.49
CA ASN A 72 -8.29 -15.40 9.47
C ASN A 72 -7.91 -13.93 9.64
N LYS A 73 -6.68 -13.67 10.09
CA LYS A 73 -6.11 -12.30 10.15
C LYS A 73 -5.62 -11.86 8.77
N ILE A 74 -5.59 -10.54 8.53
CA ILE A 74 -5.15 -9.91 7.27
C ILE A 74 -3.80 -10.47 6.79
N LEU A 75 -2.79 -10.51 7.66
CA LEU A 75 -1.46 -11.04 7.30
C LEU A 75 -1.48 -12.51 6.85
N ARG A 76 -2.38 -13.35 7.36
CA ARG A 76 -2.51 -14.75 6.91
C ARG A 76 -3.13 -14.81 5.52
N ILE A 77 -4.18 -14.01 5.28
CA ILE A 77 -4.84 -13.91 3.98
C ILE A 77 -3.85 -13.45 2.90
N LEU A 78 -3.00 -12.47 3.20
CA LEU A 78 -1.96 -12.00 2.28
C LEU A 78 -0.89 -13.06 2.00
N LYS A 79 -0.47 -13.82 3.01
CA LYS A 79 0.50 -14.91 2.85
C LYS A 79 -0.04 -16.04 1.98
N SER A 80 -1.31 -16.42 2.16
CA SER A 80 -1.95 -17.45 1.34
C SER A 80 -1.97 -17.10 -0.15
N LYS A 81 -1.97 -15.81 -0.51
CA LYS A 81 -1.92 -15.34 -1.90
C LYS A 81 -0.53 -14.92 -2.37
N GLY A 82 0.50 -14.99 -1.52
CA GLY A 82 1.85 -14.54 -1.85
C GLY A 82 2.04 -13.01 -1.99
N LEU A 83 1.09 -12.21 -1.49
CA LEU A 83 1.15 -10.74 -1.51
C LEU A 83 1.67 -10.16 -0.18
N ALA A 84 2.31 -10.99 0.65
CA ALA A 84 2.81 -10.57 1.94
C ALA A 84 4.12 -9.79 1.79
N PRO A 85 4.34 -8.73 2.58
CA PRO A 85 5.62 -8.04 2.58
C PRO A 85 6.71 -8.95 3.17
N ASP A 86 7.89 -8.93 2.55
CA ASP A 86 9.06 -9.71 3.00
C ASP A 86 9.52 -9.28 4.39
N LEU A 87 9.45 -7.97 4.66
CA LEU A 87 9.78 -7.40 5.96
C LEU A 87 8.50 -7.15 6.78
N PRO A 88 8.49 -7.52 8.07
CA PRO A 88 7.41 -7.17 8.98
C PRO A 88 7.19 -5.66 9.06
N GLU A 89 5.92 -5.24 9.03
CA GLU A 89 5.51 -3.83 9.03
C GLU A 89 6.14 -3.01 10.18
N ASP A 90 6.15 -3.57 11.39
CA ASP A 90 6.72 -2.91 12.58
C ASP A 90 8.20 -2.60 12.40
N LEU A 91 8.95 -3.54 11.82
CA LEU A 91 10.39 -3.42 11.61
C LEU A 91 10.67 -2.38 10.52
N TYR A 92 9.91 -2.43 9.42
CA TYR A 92 9.98 -1.46 8.33
C TYR A 92 9.79 -0.01 8.83
N HIS A 93 8.76 0.24 9.64
CA HIS A 93 8.48 1.59 10.14
C HIS A 93 9.53 2.12 11.13
N LEU A 94 10.13 1.24 11.94
CA LEU A 94 11.23 1.65 12.83
C LEU A 94 12.50 1.97 12.04
N ILE A 95 12.81 1.18 11.01
CA ILE A 95 13.93 1.44 10.09
C ILE A 95 13.70 2.77 9.38
N LYS A 96 12.51 2.99 8.81
CA LYS A 96 12.13 4.25 8.16
C LYS A 96 12.33 5.46 9.08
N LYS A 97 11.93 5.34 10.35
CA LYS A 97 12.13 6.38 11.36
C LYS A 97 13.61 6.61 11.67
N ALA A 98 14.39 5.55 11.83
CA ALA A 98 15.83 5.65 12.09
C ALA A 98 16.58 6.34 10.94
N VAL A 99 16.25 5.99 9.69
CA VAL A 99 16.81 6.64 8.49
C VAL A 99 16.48 8.13 8.46
N ALA A 100 15.24 8.51 8.76
CA ALA A 100 14.85 9.92 8.83
C ALA A 100 15.64 10.69 9.91
N VAL A 101 15.84 10.10 11.09
CA VAL A 101 16.64 10.71 12.17
C VAL A 101 18.12 10.81 11.81
N ARG A 102 18.70 9.82 11.13
CA ARG A 102 20.09 9.91 10.61
C ARG A 102 20.24 11.07 9.63
N LYS A 103 19.33 11.18 8.66
CA LYS A 103 19.34 12.28 7.68
C LYS A 103 19.23 13.65 8.34
N HIS A 104 18.48 13.76 9.43
CA HIS A 104 18.42 14.98 10.25
C HIS A 104 19.76 15.28 10.93
N LEU A 105 20.40 14.27 11.54
CA LEU A 105 21.68 14.40 12.24
C LEU A 105 22.87 14.69 11.32
N GLU A 106 22.83 14.25 10.06
CA GLU A 106 23.84 14.59 9.05
C GLU A 106 23.99 16.11 8.88
N ARG A 107 22.87 16.83 8.93
CA ARG A 107 22.81 18.29 8.86
C ARG A 107 22.99 18.93 10.23
N ASN A 108 22.38 18.35 11.25
CA ASN A 108 22.33 18.87 12.62
C ASN A 108 23.20 18.05 13.58
N ARG A 109 24.51 18.08 13.39
CA ARG A 109 25.46 17.26 14.17
C ARG A 109 25.47 17.55 15.68
N LYS A 110 25.05 18.75 16.09
CA LYS A 110 25.03 19.20 17.49
C LYS A 110 23.77 18.78 18.26
N ASP A 111 22.78 18.20 17.58
CA ASP A 111 21.51 17.79 18.20
C ASP A 111 21.68 16.51 19.04
N LYS A 112 21.89 16.70 20.34
CA LYS A 112 22.08 15.62 21.32
C LYS A 112 20.78 14.85 21.60
N ASP A 113 19.62 15.49 21.51
CA ASP A 113 18.32 14.86 21.77
C ASP A 113 17.94 13.90 20.64
N ALA A 114 18.12 14.32 19.38
CA ALA A 114 17.93 13.44 18.23
C ALA A 114 18.89 12.24 18.26
N LYS A 115 20.14 12.44 18.70
CA LYS A 115 21.12 11.36 18.89
C LYS A 115 20.65 10.35 19.96
N PHE A 116 20.15 10.83 21.09
CA PHE A 116 19.58 9.98 22.14
C PHE A 116 18.36 9.20 21.63
N ARG A 117 17.44 9.86 20.92
CA ARG A 117 16.26 9.20 20.34
C ARG A 117 16.62 8.17 19.27
N LEU A 118 17.68 8.39 18.49
CA LEU A 118 18.18 7.41 17.53
C LEU A 118 18.60 6.12 18.25
N ILE A 119 19.37 6.22 19.33
CA ILE A 119 19.81 5.07 20.15
C ILE A 119 18.59 4.27 20.64
N LEU A 120 17.53 4.94 21.09
CA LEU A 120 16.28 4.28 21.53
C LEU A 120 15.52 3.60 20.39
N VAL A 121 15.56 4.15 19.17
CA VAL A 121 14.94 3.53 17.98
C VAL A 121 15.74 2.30 17.56
N GLU A 122 17.07 2.41 17.45
CA GLU A 122 17.96 1.31 17.08
C GLU A 122 17.88 0.15 18.08
N SER A 123 17.84 0.47 19.38
CA SER A 123 17.63 -0.53 20.44
C SER A 123 16.33 -1.32 20.26
N ARG A 124 15.25 -0.68 19.78
CA ARG A 124 13.98 -1.38 19.45
C ARG A 124 14.14 -2.27 18.20
N ILE A 125 14.83 -1.78 17.17
CA ILE A 125 15.09 -2.56 15.95
C ILE A 125 15.83 -3.85 16.30
N HIS A 126 16.91 -3.78 17.09
CA HIS A 126 17.67 -4.96 17.49
C HIS A 126 16.86 -5.95 18.35
N ARG A 127 15.97 -5.44 19.24
CA ARG A 127 15.06 -6.30 20.01
C ARG A 127 14.07 -7.04 19.11
N LEU A 128 13.44 -6.34 18.17
CA LEU A 128 12.48 -6.96 17.24
C LEU A 128 13.15 -7.91 16.27
N ALA A 129 14.34 -7.58 15.77
CA ALA A 129 15.11 -8.45 14.91
C ALA A 129 15.42 -9.79 15.61
N ARG A 130 15.84 -9.78 16.89
CA ARG A 130 16.04 -11.01 17.68
C ARG A 130 14.76 -11.86 17.78
N TYR A 131 13.62 -11.22 18.04
CA TYR A 131 12.33 -11.91 18.10
C TYR A 131 11.98 -12.59 16.78
N TYR A 132 12.09 -11.86 15.65
CA TYR A 132 11.73 -12.40 14.35
C TYR A 132 12.70 -13.47 13.82
N LYS A 133 13.98 -13.41 14.21
CA LYS A 133 14.95 -14.50 13.98
C LYS A 133 14.55 -15.77 14.73
N THR A 134 14.16 -15.63 16.00
CA THR A 134 13.70 -16.76 16.82
C THR A 134 12.43 -17.40 16.24
N LYS A 135 11.53 -16.58 15.70
CA LYS A 135 10.31 -17.03 15.02
C LYS A 135 10.50 -17.47 13.57
N ARG A 136 11.75 -17.51 13.06
CA ARG A 136 12.11 -17.88 11.68
C ARG A 136 11.36 -17.09 10.59
N VAL A 137 10.91 -15.88 10.92
CA VAL A 137 10.30 -14.96 9.94
C VAL A 137 11.40 -14.24 9.16
N LEU A 138 12.51 -13.95 9.83
CA LEU A 138 13.68 -13.34 9.22
C LEU A 138 14.81 -14.39 9.09
N PRO A 139 15.65 -14.28 8.05
CA PRO A 139 16.87 -15.08 7.94
C PRO A 139 17.80 -14.89 9.15
N PRO A 140 18.52 -15.94 9.60
CA PRO A 140 19.40 -15.86 10.78
C PRO A 140 20.56 -14.87 10.58
N ASN A 141 21.06 -14.78 9.35
CA ASN A 141 22.11 -13.86 8.91
C ASN A 141 21.61 -12.42 8.69
N TRP A 142 20.31 -12.13 8.86
CA TRP A 142 19.78 -10.78 8.67
C TRP A 142 20.43 -9.79 9.65
N LYS A 143 20.96 -8.69 9.13
CA LYS A 143 21.56 -7.61 9.94
C LYS A 143 20.92 -6.29 9.54
N TYR A 144 20.80 -5.40 10.51
CA TYR A 144 20.40 -4.02 10.27
C TYR A 144 21.64 -3.22 9.85
N PRO A 145 21.76 -2.74 8.60
CA PRO A 145 22.88 -1.91 8.22
C PRO A 145 22.73 -0.53 8.87
N GLN A 146 23.74 -0.13 9.65
CA GLN A 146 23.81 1.20 10.24
C GLN A 146 24.35 2.25 9.27
N ALA A 147 25.08 1.81 8.25
CA ALA A 147 25.58 2.67 7.19
C ALA A 147 24.41 3.16 6.31
N VAL A 148 24.49 4.41 5.87
CA VAL A 148 23.56 5.05 4.93
C VAL A 148 23.77 4.42 3.54
N THR A 149 23.44 3.14 3.41
CA THR A 149 23.42 2.44 2.13
C THR A 149 21.97 2.37 1.68
N PRO A 150 21.51 3.24 0.75
CA PRO A 150 20.29 2.95 0.02
C PRO A 150 20.64 1.73 -0.86
N PRO A 151 20.09 0.53 -0.59
CA PRO A 151 18.70 0.23 -0.95
C PRO A 151 18.10 -0.95 -0.15
N LEU A 152 17.65 -0.75 1.09
CA LEU A 152 16.80 -1.76 1.77
C LEU A 152 15.31 -1.40 1.75
N LEU A 153 14.99 -0.20 1.28
CA LEU A 153 13.61 0.19 1.01
C LEU A 153 13.43 0.03 -0.50
N PRO A 154 12.62 -0.91 -0.98
CA PRO A 154 12.17 -0.84 -2.36
C PRO A 154 11.52 0.53 -2.53
N SER A 155 12.07 1.33 -3.43
CA SER A 155 11.38 2.50 -3.96
C SER A 155 9.99 2.04 -4.42
N PRO A 156 8.91 2.82 -4.22
CA PRO A 156 7.58 2.50 -4.73
C PRO A 156 7.51 2.26 -6.25
N VAL A 157 8.62 2.50 -6.96
CA VAL A 157 8.76 2.41 -8.41
C VAL A 157 8.80 0.96 -8.93
N MET A 158 9.09 -0.05 -8.09
CA MET A 158 9.01 -1.46 -8.54
C MET A 158 7.62 -2.11 -8.42
N MET A 159 6.57 -1.29 -8.24
CA MET A 159 5.17 -1.72 -8.38
C MET A 159 4.54 -1.21 -9.69
N GLN A 160 5.36 -0.71 -10.62
CA GLN A 160 5.00 -0.44 -12.00
C GLN A 160 6.01 -1.16 -12.89
N GLN A 161 5.67 -2.40 -13.25
CA GLN A 161 5.65 -2.92 -14.62
C GLN A 161 5.49 -4.44 -14.49
N LEU A 162 4.23 -4.90 -14.51
CA LEU A 162 3.97 -6.18 -15.16
C LEU A 162 3.82 -5.84 -16.65
N PRO A 163 4.57 -6.49 -17.56
CA PRO A 163 4.29 -6.34 -18.98
C PRO A 163 2.86 -6.84 -19.23
N PRO A 164 2.07 -6.15 -20.07
CA PRO A 164 0.82 -6.71 -20.57
C PRO A 164 1.14 -8.03 -21.26
N LEU A 165 0.43 -9.09 -20.87
CA LEU A 165 0.34 -10.30 -21.66
C LEU A 165 -0.30 -9.88 -22.99
N GLU A 166 0.51 -9.86 -24.05
CA GLU A 166 0.02 -9.72 -25.42
C GLU A 166 -0.84 -10.95 -25.72
N SER A 167 -2.16 -10.76 -25.69
CA SER A 167 -3.09 -11.66 -26.38
C SER A 167 -3.14 -11.23 -27.84
N GLU A 168 -2.75 -12.15 -28.71
CA GLU A 168 -3.01 -12.12 -30.14
C GLU A 168 -4.45 -11.68 -30.44
N ALA A 169 -4.59 -10.64 -31.24
CA ALA A 169 -5.78 -10.41 -32.05
C ALA A 169 -5.32 -9.99 -33.43
N ALA A 170 -5.38 -10.95 -34.35
CA ALA A 170 -5.20 -10.74 -35.77
C ALA A 170 -6.30 -9.82 -36.36
N ASN A 171 -5.92 -9.18 -37.46
CA ASN A 171 -6.74 -8.68 -38.58
C ASN A 171 -7.28 -7.24 -38.51
N GLY A 172 -6.82 -6.43 -39.48
CA GLY A 172 -7.72 -5.55 -40.23
C GLY A 172 -7.28 -4.08 -40.38
N GLY A 173 -6.48 -3.80 -41.40
CA GLY A 173 -6.73 -2.73 -42.38
C GLY A 173 -6.92 -1.26 -41.95
N SER A 174 -5.91 -0.47 -42.32
CA SER A 174 -6.01 0.82 -43.03
C SER A 174 -6.10 2.15 -42.27
N PRO A 175 -5.55 3.24 -42.87
CA PRO A 175 -4.91 4.33 -42.16
C PRO A 175 -5.75 5.61 -42.17
N CYS A 176 -5.84 6.30 -41.04
CA CYS A 176 -6.20 7.71 -41.03
C CYS A 176 -5.54 8.37 -39.82
N GLY A 177 -4.42 9.05 -40.06
CA GLY A 177 -3.77 9.90 -39.08
C GLY A 177 -4.53 11.21 -38.93
N THR A 178 -4.95 11.52 -37.71
CA THR A 178 -5.36 12.87 -37.31
C THR A 178 -4.29 13.44 -36.37
N GLU A 179 -3.33 14.09 -37.00
CA GLU A 179 -2.24 14.85 -36.37
C GLU A 179 -2.84 16.10 -35.68
N SER A 180 -2.89 16.12 -34.35
CA SER A 180 -3.36 17.28 -33.58
C SER A 180 -2.24 18.32 -33.46
N ARG A 181 -2.08 19.14 -34.50
CA ARG A 181 -1.10 20.24 -34.54
C ARG A 181 -1.68 21.52 -33.93
N TRP A 182 -1.13 21.96 -32.81
CA TRP A 182 -1.44 23.26 -32.21
C TRP A 182 -0.78 24.39 -33.01
N GLN A 183 -1.58 25.21 -33.70
CA GLN A 183 -1.11 26.47 -34.27
C GLN A 183 -1.30 27.62 -33.27
N LYS A 184 -0.24 28.39 -33.04
CA LYS A 184 -0.27 29.68 -32.32
C LYS A 184 -0.14 30.80 -33.35
N ASN A 185 -0.97 31.84 -33.26
CA ASN A 185 -0.77 33.06 -34.03
C ASN A 185 0.27 33.97 -33.36
N SER A 186 0.79 34.94 -34.13
CA SER A 186 1.92 35.83 -33.82
C SER A 186 1.72 36.79 -32.63
N SER A 187 0.61 36.69 -31.90
CA SER A 187 0.32 37.44 -30.67
C SER A 187 0.08 36.54 -29.44
N GLY A 188 0.30 35.22 -29.54
CA GLY A 188 0.49 34.35 -28.39
C GLY A 188 -0.74 34.05 -27.52
N ARG A 189 -1.96 34.06 -28.07
CA ARG A 189 -3.18 33.71 -27.33
C ARG A 189 -3.91 32.52 -27.96
N THR A 190 -4.19 31.49 -27.16
CA THR A 190 -4.91 30.27 -27.59
C THR A 190 -6.41 30.53 -27.72
N THR A 191 -6.96 30.45 -28.92
CA THR A 191 -8.42 30.50 -29.16
C THR A 191 -9.04 29.10 -29.10
N GLY A 192 -10.24 29.00 -28.52
CA GLY A 192 -10.88 27.79 -28.06
C GLY A 192 -11.22 26.71 -29.11
N CYS A 193 -11.50 25.53 -28.57
CA CYS A 193 -11.82 24.27 -29.26
C CYS A 193 -13.18 24.39 -29.98
N GLN A 194 -13.18 24.37 -31.31
CA GLN A 194 -14.39 24.13 -32.09
C GLN A 194 -14.47 22.65 -32.43
N ASN A 195 -15.37 21.93 -31.77
CA ASN A 195 -15.78 20.59 -32.18
C ASN A 195 -16.70 20.74 -33.39
N LYS A 196 -16.27 20.30 -34.58
CA LYS A 196 -17.18 20.04 -35.69
C LYS A 196 -17.79 18.65 -35.50
N VAL A 197 -19.09 18.63 -35.18
CA VAL A 197 -19.94 17.45 -35.32
C VAL A 197 -20.28 17.34 -36.81
N THR A 198 -20.02 16.19 -37.42
CA THR A 198 -20.60 15.84 -38.72
C THR A 198 -21.42 14.57 -38.51
N ASP A 199 -22.74 14.77 -38.47
CA ASP A 199 -23.77 13.76 -38.71
C ASP A 199 -23.55 13.13 -40.08
N ASP A 200 -23.53 11.78 -40.15
CA ASP A 200 -23.97 10.99 -41.30
C ASP A 200 -23.85 9.49 -40.95
N CYS A 201 -24.97 8.88 -40.54
CA CYS A 201 -25.14 7.42 -40.47
C CYS A 201 -26.50 7.09 -41.08
N ALA A 202 -26.51 6.92 -42.39
CA ALA A 202 -27.64 6.36 -43.14
C ALA A 202 -27.54 4.83 -43.20
N ASP A 203 -28.67 4.19 -42.88
CA ASP A 203 -29.18 2.89 -43.32
C ASP A 203 -28.23 1.71 -43.58
N VAL A 204 -28.29 0.70 -42.70
CA VAL A 204 -28.03 -0.70 -43.06
C VAL A 204 -29.18 -1.56 -42.55
N THR A 205 -30.15 -1.80 -43.42
CA THR A 205 -31.13 -2.87 -43.30
C THR A 205 -30.71 -4.01 -44.22
N ILE A 206 -30.22 -5.15 -43.70
CA ILE A 206 -30.31 -6.44 -44.41
C ILE A 206 -30.71 -7.54 -43.42
N ARG A 207 -31.85 -8.15 -43.75
CA ARG A 207 -32.44 -9.33 -43.10
C ARG A 207 -31.77 -10.62 -43.57
N HIS A 208 -31.81 -11.59 -42.67
CA HIS A 208 -31.47 -13.00 -42.80
C HIS A 208 -32.10 -13.76 -43.99
N LEU A 209 -31.32 -14.70 -44.53
CA LEU A 209 -31.67 -16.09 -44.92
C LEU A 209 -33.03 -16.33 -45.60
N ARG A 210 -32.98 -16.44 -46.94
CA ARG A 210 -33.25 -17.70 -47.66
C ARG A 210 -32.45 -17.73 -48.96
#